data_AF-A0ABD0ZN56-F1
#
_entry.id   AF-A0ABD0ZN56-F1
#
_cell.length_a   1.000
_cell.length_b   1.000
_cell.length_c   1.000
_cell.angle_alpha   90.00
_cell.angle_beta   90.00
_cell.angle_gamma   90.00
#
_symmetry.space_group_name_H-M   'P 1'
#
loop_
_entity.id
_entity.type
_entity.pdbx_description
1 polymer ?
#
loop_
_entity_poly.entity_id
_entity_poly.type
_entity_poly.pdbx_seq_one_letter_code
_entity_poly.pdbx_strand_id
1 'polypeptide(L)'
;MEKNAMKILEEIKYSDLIENRIQLLTRLSQLDAEDYSDLPSFVESLTTLWEDFTCLDVSQCLLNKAILPVASKYLALDRPDSSRYFLSFGIKVSQWCTKHLNMSVMSMEESQEEEHSNIFFQLLLDYLRFSSLKLYCYWKNMFHE
;
A
#
# COMPACT_ATOMS: atom_id res chain seq x y z
N MET A 1 13.21 -22.54 0.36
CA MET A 1 13.82 -21.27 0.76
C MET A 1 12.70 -20.34 1.14
N GLU A 2 12.58 -20.03 2.42
CA GLU A 2 11.61 -19.06 2.91
C GLU A 2 11.98 -17.70 2.31
N LYS A 3 11.09 -17.15 1.50
CA LYS A 3 11.38 -16.01 0.63
C LYS A 3 11.53 -14.76 1.50
N ASN A 4 12.63 -14.03 1.33
CA ASN A 4 13.02 -12.85 2.13
C ASN A 4 11.88 -11.86 2.38
N ALA A 5 10.93 -11.74 1.44
CA ALA A 5 9.77 -10.88 1.52
C ALA A 5 8.76 -11.24 2.64
N MET A 6 8.41 -12.52 2.80
CA MET A 6 7.46 -12.93 3.86
C MET A 6 8.07 -12.81 5.23
N LYS A 7 9.35 -13.14 5.36
CA LYS A 7 10.06 -12.96 6.63
C LYS A 7 9.99 -11.49 7.08
N ILE A 8 10.21 -10.54 6.16
CA ILE A 8 10.07 -9.11 6.48
C ILE A 8 8.63 -8.74 6.81
N LEU A 9 7.62 -9.29 6.12
CA LEU A 9 6.21 -9.05 6.47
C LEU A 9 5.87 -9.57 7.87
N GLU A 10 6.38 -10.72 8.26
CA GLU A 10 6.23 -11.23 9.63
C GLU A 10 6.95 -10.32 10.64
N GLU A 11 8.19 -9.89 10.36
CA GLU A 11 8.90 -8.91 11.19
C GLU A 11 8.12 -7.59 11.35
N ILE A 12 7.43 -7.12 10.31
CA ILE A 12 6.56 -5.93 10.38
C ILE A 12 5.38 -6.18 11.32
N LYS A 13 4.69 -7.33 11.22
CA LYS A 13 3.53 -7.68 12.05
C LYS A 13 3.85 -7.70 13.55
N TYR A 14 5.05 -8.17 13.91
CA TYR A 14 5.50 -8.27 15.31
C TYR A 14 6.19 -7.00 15.83
N SER A 15 6.37 -5.96 15.01
CA SER A 15 6.96 -4.71 15.45
C SER A 15 5.90 -3.82 16.12
N ASP A 16 6.13 -3.39 17.36
CA ASP A 16 5.26 -2.42 18.05
C ASP A 16 5.53 -0.96 17.64
N LEU A 17 6.67 -0.68 17.03
CA LEU A 17 7.08 0.67 16.63
C LEU A 17 6.73 0.93 15.16
N ILE A 18 5.98 2.02 14.89
CA ILE A 18 5.58 2.42 13.53
C ILE A 18 6.79 2.74 12.66
N GLU A 19 7.82 3.38 13.22
CA GLU A 19 9.05 3.75 12.51
C GLU A 19 9.79 2.52 12.00
N ASN A 20 9.85 1.46 12.82
CA ASN A 20 10.44 0.19 12.42
C ASN A 20 9.64 -0.47 11.30
N ARG A 21 8.29 -0.45 11.37
CA ARG A 21 7.42 -0.96 10.30
C ARG A 21 7.68 -0.21 8.99
N ILE A 22 7.80 1.12 9.03
CA ILE A 22 8.11 1.97 7.85
C ILE A 22 9.47 1.61 7.25
N GLN A 23 10.50 1.44 8.08
CA GLN A 23 11.84 1.06 7.62
C GLN A 23 11.84 -0.32 6.96
N LEU A 24 11.16 -1.29 7.56
CA LEU A 24 11.02 -2.64 7.02
C LEU A 24 10.23 -2.66 5.69
N LEU A 25 9.15 -1.89 5.57
CA LEU A 25 8.40 -1.71 4.31
C LEU A 25 9.26 -1.04 3.23
N THR A 26 10.05 -0.04 3.61
CA THR A 26 10.99 0.62 2.71
C THR A 26 12.03 -0.38 2.20
N ARG A 27 12.63 -1.18 3.08
CA ARG A 27 13.54 -2.26 2.72
C ARG A 27 12.86 -3.28 1.80
N LEU A 28 11.62 -3.69 2.10
CA LEU A 28 10.85 -4.62 1.28
C LEU A 28 10.58 -4.08 -0.13
N SER A 29 10.35 -2.77 -0.25
CA SER A 29 10.17 -2.09 -1.54
C SER A 29 11.46 -2.11 -2.38
N GLN A 30 12.64 -2.12 -1.75
CA GLN A 30 13.95 -2.09 -2.40
C GLN A 30 14.54 -3.46 -2.75
N LEU A 31 14.05 -4.56 -2.15
CA LEU A 31 14.50 -5.91 -2.51
C LEU A 31 14.23 -6.22 -3.99
N ASP A 32 14.88 -7.20 -4.59
CA ASP A 32 14.44 -7.64 -5.91
C ASP A 32 13.11 -8.40 -5.79
N ALA A 33 12.16 -8.07 -6.65
CA ALA A 33 10.89 -8.77 -6.73
C ALA A 33 11.14 -10.14 -7.39
N GLU A 34 11.42 -11.16 -6.59
CA GLU A 34 11.58 -12.53 -7.09
C GLU A 34 10.26 -13.13 -7.56
N ASP A 35 10.36 -14.26 -8.27
CA ASP A 35 9.19 -15.02 -8.68
C ASP A 35 8.42 -15.58 -7.45
N TYR A 36 7.53 -14.76 -6.90
CA TYR A 36 6.83 -14.99 -5.66
C TYR A 36 5.58 -15.85 -5.88
N SER A 37 5.80 -17.17 -5.90
CA SER A 37 4.77 -18.23 -6.04
C SER A 37 3.53 -18.11 -5.14
N ASP A 38 3.60 -17.44 -3.98
CA ASP A 38 2.47 -17.32 -3.06
C ASP A 38 1.91 -15.90 -2.96
N LEU A 39 1.87 -15.20 -4.11
CA LEU A 39 1.36 -13.84 -4.21
C LEU A 39 0.04 -13.59 -3.44
N PRO A 40 -0.94 -14.51 -3.40
CA PRO A 40 -2.16 -14.32 -2.60
C PRO A 40 -1.88 -14.09 -1.11
N SER A 41 -1.07 -14.95 -0.46
CA SER A 41 -0.74 -14.82 0.96
C SER A 41 0.04 -13.54 1.26
N PHE A 42 0.91 -13.13 0.33
CA PHE A 42 1.64 -11.87 0.44
C PHE A 42 0.69 -10.67 0.41
N VAL A 43 -0.23 -10.62 -0.55
CA VAL A 43 -1.19 -9.52 -0.68
C VAL A 43 -2.17 -9.50 0.48
N GLU A 44 -2.59 -10.67 0.98
CA GLU A 44 -3.40 -10.78 2.19
C GLU A 44 -2.67 -10.18 3.39
N SER A 45 -1.42 -10.59 3.62
CA SER A 45 -0.59 -10.04 4.71
C SER A 45 -0.41 -8.53 4.58
N LEU A 46 -0.17 -8.01 3.38
CA LEU A 46 -0.08 -6.57 3.11
C LEU A 46 -1.41 -5.84 3.38
N THR A 47 -2.53 -6.49 3.09
CA THR A 47 -3.88 -5.95 3.35
C THR A 47 -4.18 -5.88 4.84
N THR A 48 -3.71 -6.86 5.62
CA THR A 48 -3.81 -6.84 7.09
C THR A 48 -2.99 -5.72 7.72
N LEU A 49 -1.84 -5.38 7.12
CA LEU A 49 -1.01 -4.26 7.59
C LEU A 49 -1.66 -2.89 7.35
N TRP A 50 -2.60 -2.79 6.41
CA TRP A 50 -3.34 -1.55 6.19
C TRP A 50 -4.42 -1.39 7.28
N GLU A 51 -4.22 -0.42 8.17
CA GLU A 51 -5.15 -0.16 9.26
C GLU A 51 -6.36 0.67 8.78
N ASP A 52 -7.56 0.35 9.27
CA ASP A 52 -8.83 0.96 8.82
C ASP A 52 -9.18 2.28 9.53
N PHE A 53 -8.47 2.59 10.63
CA PHE A 53 -8.64 3.85 11.32
C PHE A 53 -7.99 5.00 10.53
N THR A 54 -8.62 6.16 10.59
CA THR A 54 -8.11 7.39 9.98
C THR A 54 -6.87 7.89 10.73
N CYS A 55 -6.06 8.73 10.10
CA CYS A 55 -4.85 9.25 10.73
C CYS A 55 -5.17 10.00 12.05
N LEU A 56 -4.42 9.67 13.10
CA LEU A 56 -4.36 10.50 14.31
C LEU A 56 -3.19 11.50 14.22
N ASP A 57 -2.13 11.12 13.50
CA ASP A 57 -0.92 11.90 13.26
C ASP A 57 -0.33 11.60 11.87
N VAL A 58 0.81 12.22 11.57
CA VAL A 58 1.57 12.01 10.33
C VAL A 58 2.10 10.58 10.17
N SER A 59 2.32 9.86 11.27
CA SER A 59 2.94 8.53 11.31
C SER A 59 2.10 7.50 10.55
N GLN A 60 0.77 7.56 10.68
CA GLN A 60 -0.14 6.67 9.94
C GLN A 60 -0.06 6.91 8.43
N CYS A 61 0.01 8.18 8.01
CA CYS A 61 0.14 8.55 6.60
C CYS A 61 1.48 8.07 6.04
N LEU A 62 2.57 8.16 6.80
CA LEU A 62 3.87 7.63 6.42
C LEU A 62 3.86 6.10 6.28
N LEU A 63 3.22 5.40 7.23
CA LEU A 63 3.08 3.94 7.18
C LEU A 63 2.31 3.49 5.92
N ASN A 64 1.12 4.06 5.71
CA ASN A 64 0.29 3.74 4.55
C ASN A 64 0.98 4.10 3.22
N LYS A 65 1.70 5.23 3.19
CA LYS A 65 2.52 5.62 2.04
C LYS A 65 3.63 4.61 1.77
N ALA A 66 4.28 4.03 2.79
CA ALA A 66 5.32 3.02 2.61
C ALA A 66 4.80 1.66 2.10
N ILE A 67 3.53 1.35 2.32
CA ILE A 67 2.89 0.11 1.85
C ILE A 67 2.67 0.14 0.31
N LEU A 68 2.27 1.29 -0.24
CA LEU A 68 1.88 1.40 -1.67
C LEU A 68 3.00 1.05 -2.68
N PRO A 69 4.27 1.47 -2.48
CA PRO A 69 5.38 1.04 -3.33
C PRO A 69 5.58 -0.47 -3.34
N VAL A 70 5.40 -1.14 -2.19
CA VAL A 70 5.47 -2.60 -2.09
C VAL A 70 4.36 -3.23 -2.92
N ALA A 71 3.10 -2.80 -2.74
CA ALA A 71 1.98 -3.33 -3.51
C ALA A 71 2.17 -3.13 -5.02
N SER A 72 2.58 -1.92 -5.44
CA SER A 72 2.78 -1.56 -6.84
C SER A 72 3.85 -2.40 -7.51
N LYS A 73 4.96 -2.66 -6.81
CA LYS A 73 6.05 -3.49 -7.31
C LYS A 73 5.64 -4.94 -7.56
N TYR A 74 4.89 -5.55 -6.63
CA TYR A 74 4.43 -6.93 -6.81
C TYR A 74 3.31 -7.05 -7.85
N LEU A 75 2.48 -6.01 -8.00
CA LEU A 75 1.51 -5.91 -9.08
C LEU A 75 2.21 -5.76 -10.46
N ALA A 76 3.30 -4.99 -10.53
CA ALA A 76 4.08 -4.76 -11.76
C ALA A 76 4.81 -6.01 -12.28
N LEU A 77 4.91 -7.07 -11.49
CA LEU A 77 5.36 -8.38 -11.98
C LEU A 77 4.41 -8.97 -13.04
N ASP A 78 3.20 -8.42 -13.17
CA ASP A 78 2.25 -8.66 -14.25
C ASP A 78 2.00 -10.15 -14.54
N ARG A 79 1.78 -10.92 -13.47
CA ARG A 79 1.44 -12.34 -13.58
C ARG A 79 -0.01 -12.50 -14.02
N PRO A 80 -0.34 -13.62 -14.69
CA PRO A 80 -1.72 -13.99 -14.92
C PRO A 80 -2.54 -13.91 -13.63
N ASP A 81 -3.72 -13.30 -13.72
CA ASP A 81 -4.65 -13.10 -12.61
C ASP A 81 -4.14 -12.27 -11.42
N SER A 82 -2.92 -11.73 -11.42
CA SER A 82 -2.36 -11.03 -10.26
C SER A 82 -3.22 -9.86 -9.77
N SER A 83 -3.81 -9.11 -10.71
CA SER A 83 -4.67 -7.96 -10.43
C SER A 83 -5.86 -8.28 -9.53
N ARG A 84 -6.38 -9.52 -9.56
CA ARG A 84 -7.53 -9.92 -8.74
C ARG A 84 -7.18 -9.98 -7.25
N TYR A 85 -5.96 -10.38 -6.91
CA TYR A 85 -5.49 -10.45 -5.53
C TYR A 85 -5.38 -9.05 -4.92
N PHE A 86 -5.01 -8.07 -5.73
CA PHE A 86 -4.88 -6.66 -5.32
C PHE A 86 -6.20 -5.88 -5.28
N LEU A 87 -7.32 -6.47 -5.69
CA LEU A 87 -8.60 -5.76 -5.74
C LEU A 87 -9.06 -5.33 -4.34
N SER A 88 -9.06 -6.27 -3.38
CA SER A 88 -9.46 -6.00 -1.99
C SER A 88 -8.57 -4.93 -1.35
N PHE A 89 -7.26 -5.06 -1.51
CA PHE A 89 -6.29 -4.07 -1.07
C PHE A 89 -6.62 -2.68 -1.64
N GLY A 90 -6.82 -2.57 -2.96
CA GLY A 90 -7.15 -1.30 -3.61
C GLY A 90 -8.45 -0.67 -3.12
N ILE A 91 -9.49 -1.48 -2.84
CA ILE A 91 -10.75 -0.97 -2.26
C ILE A 91 -10.49 -0.36 -0.89
N LYS A 92 -9.72 -1.05 -0.04
CA LYS A 92 -9.41 -0.60 1.31
C LYS A 92 -8.60 0.70 1.32
N VAL A 93 -7.59 0.81 0.46
CA VAL A 93 -6.85 2.08 0.25
C VAL A 93 -7.79 3.19 -0.22
N SER A 94 -8.67 2.91 -1.19
CA SER A 94 -9.64 3.89 -1.69
C SER A 94 -10.51 4.45 -0.57
N GLN A 95 -11.08 3.57 0.25
CA GLN A 95 -11.97 3.95 1.36
C GLN A 95 -11.23 4.79 2.39
N TRP A 96 -9.98 4.41 2.71
CA TRP A 96 -9.15 5.18 3.62
C TRP A 96 -8.84 6.58 3.06
N CYS A 97 -8.42 6.68 1.80
CA CYS A 97 -8.15 7.96 1.13
C CYS A 97 -9.39 8.86 1.10
N THR A 98 -10.58 8.31 0.82
CA THR A 98 -11.83 9.08 0.84
C THR A 98 -12.15 9.61 2.24
N LYS A 99 -12.02 8.78 3.28
CA LYS A 99 -12.25 9.20 4.67
C LYS A 99 -11.27 10.31 5.08
N HIS A 100 -9.98 10.12 4.79
CA HIS A 100 -8.93 11.08 5.12
C HIS A 100 -9.12 12.41 4.38
N LEU A 101 -9.46 12.37 3.09
CA LEU A 101 -9.77 13.57 2.31
C LEU A 101 -10.97 14.33 2.89
N ASN A 102 -12.03 13.63 3.28
CA ASN A 102 -13.20 14.26 3.91
C ASN A 102 -12.82 14.94 5.23
N MET A 103 -12.01 14.28 6.08
CA MET A 103 -11.51 14.90 7.30
C MET A 103 -10.66 16.14 7.02
N SER A 104 -9.80 16.07 6.00
CA SER A 104 -8.96 17.20 5.58
C SER A 104 -9.80 18.38 5.08
N VAL A 105 -10.90 18.14 4.37
CA VAL A 105 -11.80 19.22 3.93
C VAL A 105 -12.61 19.78 5.11
N MET A 106 -13.07 18.94 6.02
CA MET A 106 -13.87 19.36 7.18
C MET A 106 -13.05 20.08 8.27
N SER A 107 -11.72 19.88 8.29
CA SER A 107 -10.79 20.52 9.24
C SER A 107 -10.11 21.77 8.69
N MET A 108 -10.55 22.32 7.55
CA MET A 108 -9.94 23.52 6.92
C MET A 108 -9.99 24.79 7.80
N GLU A 109 -10.70 24.77 8.93
CA GLU A 109 -10.72 25.84 9.93
C GLU A 109 -9.62 25.69 11.02
N GLU A 110 -9.03 24.50 11.17
CA GLU A 110 -7.90 24.22 12.07
C GLU A 110 -6.61 24.15 11.25
N SER A 111 -5.52 24.76 11.75
CA SER A 111 -4.24 24.82 11.04
C SER A 111 -3.73 23.41 10.72
N GLN A 112 -3.96 22.95 9.50
CA GLN A 112 -3.37 21.70 9.04
C GLN A 112 -1.86 21.86 9.02
N GLU A 113 -1.14 20.95 9.68
CA GLU A 113 0.30 20.84 9.53
C GLU A 113 0.60 20.59 8.05
N GLU A 114 1.19 21.58 7.37
CA GLU A 114 1.49 21.55 5.93
C GLU A 114 2.22 20.26 5.52
N GLU A 115 3.09 19.76 6.40
CA GLU A 115 3.81 18.49 6.24
C GLU A 115 2.87 17.29 6.14
N HIS A 116 1.89 17.17 7.03
CA HIS A 116 0.91 16.07 7.02
C HIS A 116 0.09 16.08 5.72
N SER A 117 -0.39 17.26 5.30
CA SER A 117 -1.15 17.39 4.05
C SER A 117 -0.30 16.99 2.83
N ASN A 118 0.97 17.42 2.78
CA ASN A 118 1.89 17.04 1.71
C ASN A 118 2.11 15.51 1.64
N ILE A 119 2.29 14.85 2.79
CA ILE A 119 2.45 13.39 2.86
C ILE A 119 1.18 12.68 2.39
N PHE A 120 0.01 13.15 2.81
CA PHE A 120 -1.26 12.59 2.37
C PHE A 120 -1.47 12.74 0.86
N PHE A 121 -1.22 13.91 0.27
CA PHE A 121 -1.37 14.10 -1.18
C PHE A 121 -0.38 13.24 -1.98
N GLN A 122 0.82 13.00 -1.46
CA GLN A 122 1.76 12.04 -2.06
C GLN A 122 1.23 10.61 -2.01
N LEU A 123 0.69 10.17 -0.86
CA LEU A 123 0.02 8.88 -0.71
C LEU A 123 -1.14 8.73 -1.70
N LEU A 124 -1.99 9.77 -1.83
CA LEU A 124 -3.11 9.78 -2.77
C LEU A 124 -2.63 9.62 -4.22
N LEU A 125 -1.56 10.32 -4.60
CA LEU A 125 -0.96 10.20 -5.93
C LEU A 125 -0.41 8.78 -6.17
N ASP A 126 0.26 8.19 -5.19
CA ASP A 126 0.78 6.83 -5.27
C ASP A 126 -0.36 5.80 -5.38
N TYR A 127 -1.47 6.01 -4.68
CA TYR A 127 -2.68 5.20 -4.83
C TYR A 127 -3.31 5.31 -6.23
N LEU A 128 -3.38 6.51 -6.81
CA LEU A 128 -3.90 6.70 -8.17
C LEU A 128 -3.02 6.00 -9.21
N ARG A 129 -1.69 6.06 -9.05
CA ARG A 129 -0.73 5.32 -9.88
C ARG A 129 -0.93 3.81 -9.74
N PHE A 130 -1.03 3.31 -8.51
CA PHE A 130 -1.33 1.90 -8.23
C PHE A 130 -2.64 1.46 -8.89
N SER A 131 -3.69 2.27 -8.78
CA SER A 131 -5.00 1.98 -9.37
C SER A 131 -4.94 1.93 -10.90
N SER A 132 -4.21 2.87 -11.51
CA SER A 132 -3.97 2.89 -12.95
C SER A 132 -3.20 1.64 -13.41
N LEU A 133 -2.13 1.26 -12.70
CA LEU A 133 -1.37 0.04 -12.99
C LEU A 133 -2.25 -1.22 -12.87
N LYS A 134 -3.09 -1.30 -11.85
CA LYS A 134 -4.00 -2.42 -11.64
C LYS A 134 -5.01 -2.56 -12.78
N LEU A 135 -5.58 -1.43 -13.21
CA LEU A 135 -6.49 -1.38 -14.36
C LEU A 135 -5.78 -1.81 -15.64
N TYR A 136 -4.53 -1.37 -15.85
CA TYR A 136 -3.71 -1.77 -16.99
C TYR A 136 -3.46 -3.29 -16.99
N CYS A 137 -2.98 -3.86 -15.88
CA CYS A 137 -2.75 -5.31 -15.75
C CYS A 137 -4.05 -6.11 -15.94
N TYR A 138 -5.16 -5.65 -15.36
CA TYR A 138 -6.47 -6.29 -15.54
C TYR A 138 -6.91 -6.27 -17.00
N TRP A 139 -6.82 -5.11 -17.65
CA TRP A 139 -7.22 -4.95 -19.05
C TRP A 139 -6.35 -5.81 -19.99
N LYS A 140 -5.04 -5.82 -19.77
CA LYS A 140 -4.09 -6.64 -20.53
C LYS A 140 -4.44 -8.13 -20.44
N ASN A 141 -4.68 -8.66 -19.24
CA ASN A 141 -5.02 -10.07 -19.04
C ASN A 141 -6.38 -10.45 -19.68
N MET A 142 -7.32 -9.51 -19.83
CA MET A 142 -8.66 -9.81 -20.34
C MET A 142 -8.75 -9.76 -21.88
N PHE A 143 -7.86 -9.03 -22.55
CA PHE A 143 -7.98 -8.74 -23.99
C PHE A 143 -6.74 -9.12 -24.83
N HIS A 144 -5.65 -9.55 -24.20
CA HIS A 144 -4.46 -10.04 -24.87
C HIS A 144 -4.11 -11.46 -24.38
N GLU A 145 -4.89 -12.45 -24.81
CA GLU A 145 -4.41 -13.83 -25.06
C GLU A 145 -4.18 -14.00 -26.57
#